data_AF-A8UDE4-F1
#
_entry.id   AF-A8UDE4-F1
#
_cell.length_a   1.000
_cell.length_b   1.000
_cell.length_c   1.000
_cell.angle_alpha   90.00
_cell.angle_beta   90.00
_cell.angle_gamma   90.00
#
_symmetry.space_group_name_H-M   'P 1'
#
loop_
_entity.id
_entity.type
_entity.pdbx_description
1 polymer ?
#
loop_
_entity_poly.entity_id
_entity_poly.type
_entity_poly.pdbx_seq_one_letter_code
_entity_poly.pdbx_strand_id
1 'polypeptide(L)' 'MIRTVGDFQANYKAIILSEKLSECRKNTLLRNLLNDIENIFFGTCNKEHSIIEQQKEAKSLYKQIKKNLINS' A
#
# COMPACT_ATOMS: atom_id res chain seq x y z
N MET A 1 -4.11 16.34 -5.56
CA MET A 1 -5.11 15.30 -5.22
C MET A 1 -4.56 14.54 -4.03
N ILE A 2 -5.23 14.59 -2.87
CA ILE A 2 -4.79 13.85 -1.68
C ILE A 2 -4.95 12.37 -2.00
N ARG A 3 -3.86 11.59 -2.02
CA ARG A 3 -3.94 10.14 -2.19
C ARG A 3 -4.49 9.56 -0.88
N THR A 4 -5.67 8.95 -0.95
CA THR A 4 -6.32 8.30 0.19
C THR A 4 -5.89 6.85 0.30
N VAL A 5 -6.10 6.22 1.47
CA VAL A 5 -5.86 4.77 1.63
C VAL A 5 -6.67 3.95 0.61
N GLY A 6 -7.87 4.42 0.23
CA GLY A 6 -8.69 3.80 -0.81
C GLY A 6 -8.00 3.69 -2.17
N ASP A 7 -7.22 4.69 -2.57
CA ASP A 7 -6.46 4.67 -3.83
C ASP A 7 -5.38 3.58 -3.80
N PHE A 8 -4.70 3.42 -2.65
CA PHE A 8 -3.73 2.35 -2.44
C PHE A 8 -4.38 0.96 -2.43
N GLN A 9 -5.57 0.82 -1.85
CA GLN A 9 -6.33 -0.42 -1.88
C GLN A 9 -6.74 -0.81 -3.31
N ALA A 10 -7.20 0.16 -4.11
CA ALA A 10 -7.54 -0.06 -5.51
C ALA A 10 -6.31 -0.52 -6.32
N ASN A 11 -5.17 0.15 -6.14
CA ASN A 11 -3.91 -0.23 -6.78
C ASN A 11 -3.45 -1.62 -6.38
N TYR A 12 -3.49 -1.95 -5.09
CA TYR A 12 -3.17 -3.28 -4.60
C TYR A 12 -4.04 -4.37 -5.26
N LYS A 13 -5.36 -4.17 -5.29
CA LYS A 13 -6.30 -5.11 -5.95
C LYS A 13 -6.00 -5.26 -7.44
N ALA A 14 -5.74 -4.16 -8.14
CA ALA A 14 -5.39 -4.19 -9.55
C ALA A 14 -4.11 -4.99 -9.82
N ILE A 15 -3.09 -4.86 -8.96
CA ILE A 15 -1.83 -5.59 -9.10
C ILE A 15 -2.02 -7.09 -8.88
N ILE A 16 -2.68 -7.51 -7.78
CA ILE A 16 -2.81 -8.93 -7.45
C ILE A 16 -3.71 -9.68 -8.43
N LEU A 17 -4.81 -9.05 -8.86
CA LEU A 17 -5.81 -9.64 -9.78
C LEU A 17 -5.37 -9.59 -11.25
N SER A 18 -4.30 -8.87 -11.58
CA SER A 18 -3.88 -8.76 -12.97
C SER A 18 -3.24 -10.05 -13.48
N GLU A 19 -3.89 -10.68 -14.46
CA GLU A 19 -3.36 -11.83 -15.20
C GLU A 19 -2.27 -11.44 -16.21
N LYS A 20 -2.21 -10.15 -16.58
CA LYS A 20 -1.22 -9.62 -17.55
C LYS A 20 0.17 -9.37 -16.96
N LEU A 21 0.30 -9.46 -15.63
CA LEU A 21 1.55 -9.17 -14.93
C LEU A 21 2.20 -10.49 -14.49
N SER A 22 3.48 -10.65 -14.79
CA SER A 22 4.28 -11.73 -14.21
C SER A 22 4.45 -11.52 -12.71
N GLU A 23 4.71 -12.60 -11.97
CA GLU A 23 4.86 -12.54 -10.52
C GLU A 23 6.01 -11.61 -10.10
N CYS A 24 7.13 -11.66 -10.81
CA CYS A 24 8.25 -10.74 -10.61
C CYS A 24 7.81 -9.27 -10.75
N ARG A 25 6.99 -8.96 -11.76
CA ARG A 25 6.49 -7.60 -11.98
C ARG A 25 5.49 -7.18 -10.91
N LYS A 26 4.60 -8.09 -10.47
CA LYS A 26 3.70 -7.85 -9.34
C LYS A 26 4.50 -7.52 -8.09
N ASN A 27 5.55 -8.29 -7.79
CA ASN A 27 6.42 -8.07 -6.64
C ASN A 27 7.12 -6.70 -6.68
N THR A 28 7.63 -6.28 -7.84
CA THR A 28 8.19 -4.92 -8.00
C THR A 28 7.16 -3.84 -7.70
N LEU A 29 5.95 -3.96 -8.26
CA LEU A 29 4.88 -2.96 -8.07
C LEU A 29 4.38 -2.92 -6.62
N LEU A 30 4.25 -4.09 -5.98
CA LEU A 30 3.87 -4.18 -4.57
C LEU A 30 4.93 -3.56 -3.64
N ARG A 31 6.23 -3.73 -3.93
CA ARG A 31 7.32 -3.05 -3.19
C ARG A 31 7.24 -1.54 -3.35
N ASN A 32 7.01 -1.04 -4.56
CA ASN A 32 6.82 0.39 -4.78
C ASN A 32 5.60 0.93 -4.03
N LEU A 33 4.50 0.17 -4.03
CA LEU A 33 3.28 0.53 -3.29
C LEU A 33 3.52 0.59 -1.77
N LEU A 34 4.33 -0.32 -1.22
CA LEU A 34 4.74 -0.26 0.20
C LEU A 34 5.54 1.00 0.50
N ASN A 35 6.53 1.32 -0.33
CA ASN A 35 7.37 2.51 -0.15
C ASN A 35 6.52 3.80 -0.20
N ASP A 36 5.56 3.88 -1.12
CA ASP A 36 4.65 5.03 -1.21
C ASP A 36 3.77 5.15 0.05
N ILE A 37 3.20 4.04 0.54
CA ILE A 37 2.41 4.01 1.78
C ILE A 37 3.26 4.49 2.96
N GLU A 38 4.50 4.03 3.06
CA GLU A 38 5.42 4.40 4.13
C GLU A 38 5.76 5.89 4.10
N ASN A 39 6.11 6.42 2.92
CA ASN A 39 6.41 7.85 2.76
C ASN A 39 5.21 8.75 3.08
N ILE A 40 4.02 8.37 2.64
CA ILE A 40 2.83 9.23 2.72
C ILE A 40 2.16 9.15 4.10
N PHE A 41 2.01 7.95 4.67
CA PHE A 41 1.27 7.78 5.91
C PHE A 41 2.18 7.69 7.13
N PHE A 42 3.41 7.19 7.00
CA PHE A 42 4.32 6.98 8.14
C PHE A 42 5.50 7.96 8.18
N GLY A 43 5.83 8.60 7.05
CA GLY A 43 6.96 9.51 6.92
C GLY A 43 6.77 10.91 7.51
N THR A 44 5.53 11.32 7.83
CA THR A 44 5.24 12.65 8.38
C THR A 44 4.86 12.60 9.86
N CYS A 45 5.62 13.29 10.72
CA CYS A 45 5.42 13.39 12.18
C CYS A 45 4.21 14.24 12.64
N ASN A 46 3.29 14.63 11.75
CA ASN A 46 2.13 15.43 12.13
C ASN A 46 0.96 14.54 12.54
N LYS A 47 0.68 14.52 13.84
CA LYS A 47 -0.35 13.70 14.49
C LYS A 47 -1.71 14.41 14.51
N GLU A 48 -2.26 14.73 13.35
CA GLU A 48 -3.67 15.14 13.27
C GLU A 48 -4.58 13.90 13.37
N HIS A 49 -5.75 14.03 13.99
CA HIS A 49 -6.67 12.90 14.20
C HIS A 49 -7.08 12.21 12.86
N SER A 50 -7.30 13.00 11.80
CA SER A 50 -7.57 12.46 10.46
C SER A 50 -6.40 11.64 9.90
N ILE A 51 -5.17 12.05 10.19
CA ILE A 51 -3.95 11.32 9.80
C ILE A 51 -3.83 10.02 10.62
N ILE A 52 -4.23 10.00 11.89
CA ILE A 52 -4.17 8.80 12.75
C ILE A 52 -5.09 7.69 12.23
N GLU A 53 -6.32 8.00 11.81
CA GLU A 53 -7.23 6.98 11.25
C GLU A 53 -6.70 6.45 9.91
N GLN A 54 -6.24 7.34 9.03
CA GLN A 54 -5.60 6.91 7.77
C GLN A 54 -4.33 6.08 8.01
N GLN A 55 -3.55 6.38 9.04
CA GLN A 55 -2.38 5.57 9.44
C GLN A 55 -2.78 4.16 9.90
N LYS A 56 -3.88 4.00 10.65
CA LYS A 56 -4.37 2.68 11.07
C LYS A 56 -4.80 1.85 9.86
N GLU A 57 -5.57 2.43 8.96
CA GLU A 57 -6.01 1.75 7.73
C GLU A 57 -4.82 1.40 6.82
N ALA A 58 -3.90 2.35 6.61
CA ALA A 58 -2.66 2.16 5.86
C ALA A 58 -1.82 1.03 6.47
N LYS A 59 -1.74 0.91 7.79
CA LYS A 59 -1.00 -0.16 8.49
C LYS A 59 -1.60 -1.54 8.24
N SER A 60 -2.92 -1.64 8.16
CA SER A 60 -3.60 -2.89 7.79
C SER A 60 -3.25 -3.29 6.35
N LEU A 61 -3.35 -2.35 5.41
CA LEU A 61 -3.00 -2.59 4.01
C LEU A 61 -1.52 -2.94 3.84
N TYR A 62 -0.61 -2.22 4.50
CA TYR A 62 0.83 -2.48 4.48
C TYR A 62 1.14 -3.92 4.90
N LYS A 63 0.50 -4.41 5.97
CA LYS A 63 0.65 -5.81 6.41
C LYS A 63 0.16 -6.83 5.38
N GLN A 64 -0.97 -6.55 4.71
CA GLN A 64 -1.50 -7.44 3.67
C GLN A 64 -0.55 -7.54 2.48
N ILE A 65 -0.08 -6.39 1.97
CA ILE A 65 0.88 -6.34 0.86
C ILE A 65 2.17 -7.08 1.25
N LYS A 66 2.69 -6.85 2.46
CA LYS A 66 3.89 -7.54 2.97
C LYS A 66 3.71 -9.06 3.07
N LYS A 67 2.54 -9.53 3.49
CA LYS A 67 2.23 -10.97 3.55
C LYS A 67 2.24 -11.60 2.16
N ASN A 68 1.68 -10.94 1.16
CA ASN A 68 1.70 -11.46 -0.21
C ASN A 68 3.13 -11.51 -0.78
N LEU A 69 3.94 -10.48 -0.53
CA LEU A 69 5.34 -10.49 -0.95
C LEU A 69 6.19 -11.61 -0.34
N ILE A 70 5.81 -12.14 0.84
CA ILE A 70 6.51 -13.25 1.50
C ILE A 70 6.01 -14.61 0.97
N ASN A 71 4.78 -14.66 0.46
CA ASN A 71 4.12 -15.89 0.00
C ASN A 71 4.16 -16.10 -1.53
N SER A 72 4.70 -15.15 -2.30
CA SER A 72 4.95 -15.21 -3.75
C SER A 72 6.39 -15.57 -4.06
#